data_AF-D4H6L0-F1
#
_entry.id   AF-D4H6L0-F1
#
_cell.length_a   1.000
_cell.length_b   1.000
_cell.length_c   1.000
_cell.angle_alpha   90.00
_cell.angle_beta   90.00
_cell.angle_gamma   90.00
#
_symmetry.space_group_name_H-M   'P 1'
#
loop_
_entity.id
_entity.type
_entity.pdbx_description
1 polymer ?
#
loop_
_entity_poly.entity_id
_entity_poly.type
_entity_poly.pdbx_seq_one_letter_code
_entity_poly.pdbx_strand_id
1 'polypeptide(L)'
;MIDIKVEGLTAYIDMRPAEGQFTLLDVHTLKELISAVRKVQDSPAKVIRICGHNRCFAVGADIKTMHSYSGFDAKWFSRLGNTFFGLLRTASQVVIAEIDGFCMGGGMDFASACDFRIATKVSKFAHPGAKLGIITGFGGTQSVPRMIKSSAAGEFFLTGGVFDAEYMHRAGFVTYIAENRDDMHKIAENLCVKINRKQRGLISNFKSSLDVSKGLI
;
A
#
# COMPACT_ATOMS: atom_id res chain seq x y z
N MET A 1 -12.57 8.99 -8.61
CA MET A 1 -11.56 8.96 -7.53
C MET A 1 -10.26 8.34 -8.01
N ILE A 2 -10.32 7.27 -8.80
CA ILE A 2 -9.13 6.57 -9.30
C ILE A 2 -8.90 6.86 -10.78
N ASP A 3 -7.75 7.43 -11.10
CA ASP A 3 -7.32 7.68 -12.48
C ASP A 3 -6.20 6.71 -12.86
N ILE A 4 -6.24 6.21 -14.10
CA ILE A 4 -5.28 5.24 -14.61
C ILE A 4 -4.65 5.77 -15.88
N LYS A 5 -3.33 5.63 -15.98
CA LYS A 5 -2.57 5.97 -17.19
C LYS A 5 -1.48 4.93 -17.42
N VAL A 6 -1.16 4.63 -18.67
CA VAL A 6 0.00 3.79 -19.03
C VAL A 6 0.88 4.58 -19.99
N GLU A 7 2.16 4.73 -19.65
CA GLU A 7 3.16 5.39 -20.49
C GLU A 7 4.37 4.46 -20.67
N GLY A 8 4.55 3.98 -21.89
CA GLY A 8 5.61 3.03 -22.21
C GLY A 8 5.53 1.77 -21.34
N LEU A 9 6.49 1.63 -20.42
CA LEU A 9 6.62 0.47 -19.53
C LEU A 9 6.20 0.75 -18.08
N THR A 10 5.57 1.90 -17.83
CA THR A 10 5.11 2.31 -16.50
C THR A 10 3.61 2.57 -16.54
N ALA A 11 2.88 1.97 -15.59
CA ALA A 11 1.48 2.28 -15.34
C ALA A 11 1.37 3.14 -14.07
N TYR A 12 0.38 4.03 -14.05
CA TYR A 12 0.07 4.96 -12.98
C TYR A 12 -1.36 4.73 -12.54
N ILE A 13 -1.56 4.67 -11.23
CA ILE A 13 -2.86 4.62 -10.56
C ILE A 13 -2.86 5.74 -9.53
N ASP A 14 -3.55 6.83 -9.83
CA ASP A 14 -3.69 7.98 -8.94
C ASP A 14 -4.98 7.86 -8.12
N MET A 15 -4.87 7.96 -6.80
CA MET A 15 -6.01 8.03 -5.88
C MET A 15 -6.24 9.49 -5.48
N ARG A 16 -7.29 10.09 -6.02
CA ARG A 16 -7.67 11.51 -5.87
C ARG A 16 -9.01 11.62 -5.13
N PRO A 17 -9.01 11.57 -3.78
CA PRO A 17 -10.20 11.95 -3.02
C PRO A 17 -10.51 13.42 -3.25
N ALA A 18 -11.74 13.87 -2.98
CA ALA A 18 -12.05 15.30 -3.01
C ALA A 18 -11.17 16.07 -2.00
N GLU A 19 -10.99 17.37 -2.22
CA GLU A 19 -10.19 18.19 -1.31
C GLU A 19 -10.74 18.13 0.13
N GLY A 20 -9.85 17.96 1.11
CA GLY A 20 -10.21 17.79 2.52
C GLY A 20 -10.74 16.39 2.89
N GLN A 21 -10.87 15.46 1.93
CA GLN A 21 -11.30 14.08 2.20
C GLN A 21 -10.13 13.10 2.20
N PHE A 22 -10.30 12.00 2.95
CA PHE A 22 -9.36 10.88 2.93
C PHE A 22 -9.75 9.86 1.87
N THR A 23 -8.75 9.16 1.34
CA THR A 23 -8.95 7.92 0.58
C THR A 23 -9.33 6.81 1.56
N LEU A 24 -10.62 6.46 1.57
CA LEU A 24 -11.15 5.34 2.35
C LEU A 24 -11.08 4.05 1.52
N LEU A 25 -10.80 2.93 2.18
CA LEU A 25 -10.80 1.59 1.58
C LEU A 25 -12.15 0.91 1.80
N ASP A 26 -13.23 1.55 1.37
CA ASP A 26 -14.57 0.96 1.38
C ASP A 26 -14.77 -0.06 0.24
N VAL A 27 -15.93 -0.72 0.22
CA VAL A 27 -16.24 -1.75 -0.78
C VAL A 27 -16.14 -1.21 -2.21
N HIS A 28 -16.57 0.03 -2.44
CA HIS A 28 -16.57 0.64 -3.75
C HIS A 28 -15.13 0.92 -4.21
N THR A 29 -14.36 1.62 -3.38
CA THR A 29 -12.96 1.99 -3.65
C THR A 29 -12.09 0.76 -3.84
N LEU A 30 -12.26 -0.29 -3.03
CA LEU A 30 -11.54 -1.56 -3.21
C LEU A 30 -11.87 -2.23 -4.56
N LYS A 31 -13.14 -2.21 -4.98
CA LYS A 31 -13.53 -2.75 -6.30
C LYS A 31 -12.95 -1.93 -7.45
N GLU A 32 -12.94 -0.60 -7.33
CA GLU A 32 -12.31 0.28 -8.33
C GLU A 32 -10.80 0.02 -8.41
N LEU A 33 -10.11 -0.09 -7.27
CA LEU A 33 -8.68 -0.41 -7.20
C LEU A 33 -8.37 -1.79 -7.82
N ILE A 34 -9.18 -2.81 -7.52
CA ILE A 34 -9.03 -4.15 -8.13
C ILE A 34 -9.19 -4.05 -9.65
N SER A 35 -10.21 -3.34 -10.13
CA SER A 35 -10.43 -3.13 -11.56
C SER A 35 -9.25 -2.40 -12.20
N ALA A 36 -8.73 -1.36 -11.53
CA ALA A 36 -7.62 -0.57 -12.01
C ALA A 36 -6.34 -1.39 -12.16
N VAL A 37 -6.00 -2.17 -11.12
CA VAL A 37 -4.82 -3.04 -11.16
C VAL A 37 -4.95 -4.11 -12.25
N ARG A 38 -6.13 -4.74 -12.40
CA ARG A 38 -6.36 -5.71 -13.48
C ARG A 38 -6.15 -5.10 -14.87
N LYS A 39 -6.70 -3.91 -15.11
CA LYS A 39 -6.51 -3.21 -16.40
C LYS A 39 -5.05 -2.95 -16.72
N VAL A 40 -4.24 -2.54 -15.74
CA VAL A 40 -2.81 -2.28 -15.98
C VAL A 40 -1.98 -3.57 -16.02
N GLN A 41 -2.46 -4.67 -15.44
CA GLN A 41 -1.79 -5.97 -15.52
C GLN A 41 -1.71 -6.48 -16.96
N ASP A 42 -2.73 -6.21 -17.76
CA ASP A 42 -2.82 -6.59 -19.18
C ASP A 42 -2.03 -5.65 -20.10
N SER A 43 -1.44 -4.58 -19.55
CA SER A 43 -0.64 -3.61 -20.29
C SER A 43 0.82 -4.05 -20.46
N PRO A 44 1.63 -3.38 -21.32
CA PRO A 44 3.07 -3.65 -21.42
C PRO A 44 3.87 -3.18 -20.19
N ALA A 45 3.23 -2.54 -19.21
CA ALA A 45 3.91 -2.03 -18.02
C ALA A 45 4.65 -3.13 -17.25
N LYS A 46 5.86 -2.79 -16.80
CA LYS A 46 6.69 -3.59 -15.88
C LYS A 46 6.66 -3.02 -14.46
N VAL A 47 6.27 -1.76 -14.31
CA VAL A 47 6.10 -1.07 -13.04
C VAL A 47 4.69 -0.47 -12.95
N ILE A 48 4.04 -0.61 -11.80
CA ILE A 48 2.80 0.06 -11.44
C ILE A 48 3.13 1.04 -10.31
N ARG A 49 2.90 2.32 -10.54
CA ARG A 49 3.02 3.38 -9.54
C ARG A 49 1.63 3.70 -9.01
N ILE A 50 1.45 3.58 -7.69
CA ILE A 50 0.20 3.92 -7.04
C ILE A 50 0.46 5.13 -6.14
N CYS A 51 -0.19 6.25 -6.45
CA CYS A 51 0.05 7.51 -5.76
C CYS A 51 -1.19 8.03 -5.05
N GLY A 52 -1.02 8.41 -3.78
CA GLY A 52 -2.01 9.17 -3.02
C GLY A 52 -1.96 10.66 -3.34
N HIS A 53 -3.11 11.33 -3.36
CA HIS A 53 -3.21 12.77 -3.53
C HIS A 53 -3.87 13.43 -2.32
N ASN A 54 -3.82 14.77 -2.27
CA ASN A 54 -4.47 15.57 -1.23
C ASN A 54 -4.05 15.18 0.19
N ARG A 55 -2.74 14.92 0.36
CA ARG A 55 -2.10 14.51 1.63
C ARG A 55 -2.67 13.22 2.21
N CYS A 56 -3.21 12.33 1.37
CA CYS A 56 -3.71 11.05 1.80
C CYS A 56 -3.35 9.95 0.79
N PHE A 57 -2.61 8.94 1.25
CA PHE A 57 -2.49 7.67 0.54
C PHE A 57 -3.75 6.84 0.76
N ALA A 58 -3.97 6.36 1.98
CA ALA A 58 -5.18 5.67 2.39
C ALA A 58 -5.26 5.58 3.91
N VAL A 59 -6.47 5.60 4.49
CA VAL A 59 -6.66 5.53 5.95
C VAL A 59 -7.47 4.30 6.42
N GLY A 60 -7.72 3.36 5.52
CA GLY A 60 -8.51 2.16 5.81
C GLY A 60 -10.01 2.40 5.69
N ALA A 61 -10.80 1.58 6.36
CA ALA A 61 -12.26 1.59 6.26
C ALA A 61 -12.89 2.74 7.06
N ASP A 62 -14.10 3.12 6.67
CA ASP A 62 -14.92 4.01 7.48
C ASP A 62 -15.41 3.29 8.75
N ILE A 63 -14.94 3.75 9.90
CA ILE A 63 -15.31 3.21 11.22
C ILE A 63 -16.82 3.30 11.45
N LYS A 64 -17.49 4.36 10.99
CA LYS A 64 -18.95 4.50 11.14
C LYS A 64 -19.68 3.40 10.39
N THR A 65 -19.24 3.13 9.17
CA THR A 65 -19.79 2.05 8.36
C THR A 65 -19.53 0.70 9.03
N MET A 66 -18.33 0.46 9.56
CA MET A 66 -17.97 -0.80 10.23
C MET A 66 -18.84 -1.14 11.45
N HIS A 67 -19.37 -0.16 12.18
CA HIS A 67 -20.27 -0.42 13.31
C HIS A 67 -21.58 -1.12 12.90
N SER A 68 -21.97 -1.01 11.63
CA SER A 68 -23.18 -1.65 11.10
C SER A 68 -22.95 -3.10 10.62
N TYR A 69 -21.70 -3.54 10.53
CA TYR A 69 -21.37 -4.85 9.97
C TYR A 69 -21.64 -5.98 10.96
N SER A 70 -22.34 -7.02 10.50
CA SER A 70 -22.31 -8.31 11.20
C SER A 70 -20.93 -8.95 11.10
N GLY A 71 -20.68 -10.00 11.89
CA GLY A 71 -19.44 -10.79 11.76
C GLY A 71 -19.25 -11.39 10.35
N PHE A 72 -20.35 -11.69 9.65
CA PHE A 72 -20.32 -12.16 8.28
C PHE A 72 -19.91 -11.06 7.30
N ASP A 73 -20.50 -9.86 7.42
CA ASP A 73 -20.18 -8.71 6.59
C ASP A 73 -18.72 -8.29 6.77
N ALA A 74 -18.26 -8.21 8.03
CA ALA A 74 -16.89 -7.89 8.37
C ALA A 74 -15.89 -8.89 7.77
N LYS A 75 -16.24 -10.20 7.77
CA LYS A 75 -15.43 -11.24 7.14
C LYS A 75 -15.35 -11.09 5.62
N TRP A 76 -16.47 -10.78 4.96
CA TRP A 76 -16.49 -10.55 3.50
C TRP A 76 -15.72 -9.31 3.10
N PHE A 77 -15.91 -8.22 3.84
CA PHE A 77 -15.16 -7.00 3.64
C PHE A 77 -13.66 -7.23 3.82
N SER A 78 -13.28 -7.95 4.88
CA SER A 78 -11.88 -8.36 5.11
C SER A 78 -11.31 -9.17 3.94
N ARG A 79 -12.08 -10.11 3.40
CA ARG A 79 -11.69 -10.90 2.22
C ARG A 79 -11.51 -10.04 0.97
N LEU A 80 -12.37 -9.04 0.75
CA LEU A 80 -12.25 -8.13 -0.38
C LEU A 80 -10.93 -7.33 -0.33
N GLY A 81 -10.57 -6.79 0.83
CA GLY A 81 -9.27 -6.13 1.04
C GLY A 81 -8.10 -7.09 0.77
N ASN A 82 -8.17 -8.30 1.32
CA ASN A 82 -7.15 -9.33 1.09
C ASN A 82 -7.03 -9.75 -0.39
N THR A 83 -8.14 -9.80 -1.14
CA THR A 83 -8.12 -10.03 -2.60
C THR A 83 -7.35 -8.94 -3.32
N PHE A 84 -7.62 -7.67 -2.99
CA PHE A 84 -6.89 -6.55 -3.56
C PHE A 84 -5.39 -6.63 -3.25
N PHE A 85 -5.01 -6.88 -2.00
CA PHE A 85 -3.60 -6.97 -1.62
C PHE A 85 -2.90 -8.19 -2.21
N GLY A 86 -3.60 -9.32 -2.32
CA GLY A 86 -3.10 -10.49 -3.04
C GLY A 86 -2.76 -10.17 -4.48
N LEU A 87 -3.63 -9.42 -5.16
CA LEU A 87 -3.42 -8.99 -6.55
C LEU A 87 -2.12 -8.17 -6.72
N LEU A 88 -1.79 -7.31 -5.75
CA LEU A 88 -0.55 -6.52 -5.77
C LEU A 88 0.68 -7.40 -5.53
N ARG A 89 0.62 -8.28 -4.52
CA ARG A 89 1.72 -9.20 -4.17
C ARG A 89 2.04 -10.18 -5.28
N THR A 90 1.04 -10.68 -6.00
CA THR A 90 1.23 -11.64 -7.09
C THR A 90 1.31 -10.99 -8.47
N ALA A 91 1.31 -9.66 -8.56
CA ALA A 91 1.44 -8.97 -9.84
C ALA A 91 2.80 -9.29 -10.48
N SER A 92 2.81 -9.55 -11.79
CA SER A 92 4.05 -9.73 -12.57
C SER A 92 4.90 -8.45 -12.65
N GLN A 93 4.27 -7.31 -12.38
CA GLN A 93 4.86 -5.99 -12.31
C GLN A 93 5.39 -5.69 -10.91
N VAL A 94 6.41 -4.84 -10.83
CA VAL A 94 6.80 -4.17 -9.58
C VAL A 94 5.76 -3.11 -9.25
N VAL A 95 5.30 -3.06 -8.00
CA VAL A 95 4.33 -2.08 -7.50
C VAL A 95 5.04 -1.12 -6.54
N ILE A 96 4.97 0.17 -6.83
CA ILE A 96 5.54 1.23 -6.00
C ILE A 96 4.39 2.02 -5.36
N ALA A 97 4.35 2.07 -4.03
CA ALA A 97 3.49 2.99 -3.28
C ALA A 97 4.20 4.34 -3.11
N GLU A 98 3.61 5.38 -3.67
CA GLU A 98 4.03 6.78 -3.54
C GLU A 98 3.14 7.48 -2.50
N ILE A 99 3.68 7.63 -1.29
CA ILE A 99 2.95 8.01 -0.08
C ILE A 99 3.26 9.48 0.28
N ASP A 100 2.31 10.36 -0.01
CA ASP A 100 2.33 11.76 0.42
C ASP A 100 1.20 12.00 1.45
N GLY A 101 1.58 12.21 2.71
CA GLY A 101 0.66 12.42 3.83
C GLY A 101 0.22 11.14 4.54
N PHE A 102 -1.08 10.96 4.77
CA PHE A 102 -1.59 9.93 5.66
C PHE A 102 -1.59 8.52 5.04
N CYS A 103 -0.98 7.56 5.74
CA CYS A 103 -1.03 6.14 5.46
C CYS A 103 -1.36 5.38 6.75
N MET A 104 -2.64 5.05 6.97
CA MET A 104 -3.12 4.59 8.27
C MET A 104 -4.04 3.38 8.17
N GLY A 105 -4.06 2.54 9.21
CA GLY A 105 -4.93 1.37 9.29
C GLY A 105 -4.79 0.49 8.05
N GLY A 106 -5.91 0.27 7.33
CA GLY A 106 -5.88 -0.49 6.07
C GLY A 106 -4.99 0.11 4.97
N GLY A 107 -4.63 1.40 5.04
CA GLY A 107 -3.63 2.00 4.18
C GLY A 107 -2.21 1.47 4.42
N MET A 108 -1.88 1.14 5.67
CA MET A 108 -0.64 0.42 5.99
C MET A 108 -0.64 -0.97 5.36
N ASP A 109 -1.77 -1.66 5.45
CA ASP A 109 -1.95 -3.02 4.92
C ASP A 109 -1.83 -3.00 3.39
N PHE A 110 -2.42 -2.00 2.75
CA PHE A 110 -2.23 -1.72 1.33
C PHE A 110 -0.76 -1.47 0.98
N ALA A 111 -0.11 -0.49 1.63
CA ALA A 111 1.28 -0.17 1.34
C ALA A 111 2.24 -1.36 1.59
N SER A 112 1.91 -2.24 2.53
CA SER A 112 2.64 -3.49 2.80
C SER A 112 2.55 -4.51 1.66
N ALA A 113 1.51 -4.44 0.83
CA ALA A 113 1.31 -5.31 -0.32
C ALA A 113 2.04 -4.82 -1.59
N CYS A 114 2.57 -3.60 -1.58
CA CYS A 114 3.44 -3.07 -2.63
C CYS A 114 4.89 -3.55 -2.45
N ASP A 115 5.69 -3.54 -3.51
CA ASP A 115 7.10 -3.94 -3.44
C ASP A 115 7.94 -2.83 -2.79
N PHE A 116 7.73 -1.58 -3.21
CA PHE A 116 8.41 -0.40 -2.69
C PHE A 116 7.44 0.57 -2.03
N ARG A 117 7.90 1.24 -0.97
CA ARG A 117 7.21 2.36 -0.33
C ARG A 117 8.14 3.56 -0.35
N ILE A 118 7.77 4.60 -1.10
CA ILE A 118 8.45 5.89 -1.09
C ILE A 118 7.53 6.85 -0.33
N ALA A 119 8.06 7.50 0.69
CA ALA A 119 7.27 8.39 1.53
C ALA A 119 7.89 9.79 1.57
N THR A 120 7.06 10.82 1.46
CA THR A 120 7.51 12.18 1.76
C THR A 120 7.81 12.34 3.26
N LYS A 121 8.66 13.31 3.63
CA LYS A 121 8.94 13.65 5.04
C LYS A 121 7.70 14.01 5.85
N VAL A 122 6.67 14.56 5.20
CA VAL A 122 5.41 14.94 5.87
C VAL A 122 4.46 13.77 6.09
N SER A 123 4.79 12.58 5.57
CA SER A 123 3.93 11.41 5.67
C SER A 123 3.84 10.89 7.11
N LYS A 124 2.63 10.43 7.47
CA LYS A 124 2.27 9.96 8.80
C LYS A 124 1.68 8.57 8.72
N PHE A 125 2.18 7.69 9.59
CA PHE A 125 1.89 6.27 9.61
C PHE A 125 1.29 5.87 10.94
N ALA A 126 0.21 5.10 10.92
CA ALA A 126 -0.42 4.62 12.15
C ALA A 126 -1.23 3.35 11.90
N HIS A 127 -1.34 2.53 12.91
CA HIS A 127 -2.30 1.43 12.93
C HIS A 127 -3.17 1.53 14.19
N PRO A 128 -4.25 2.34 14.16
CA PRO A 128 -4.96 2.79 15.35
C PRO A 128 -5.87 1.73 15.99
N GLY A 129 -5.84 0.48 15.52
CA GLY A 129 -6.73 -0.59 15.95
C GLY A 129 -6.79 -0.77 17.48
N ALA A 130 -5.64 -0.78 18.16
CA ALA A 130 -5.60 -0.88 19.62
C ALA A 130 -6.31 0.28 20.33
N LYS A 131 -6.17 1.52 19.83
CA LYS A 131 -6.89 2.69 20.36
C LYS A 131 -8.40 2.63 20.11
N LEU A 132 -8.80 1.99 19.01
CA LEU A 132 -10.20 1.84 18.61
C LEU A 132 -10.87 0.59 19.19
N GLY A 133 -10.11 -0.28 19.88
CA GLY A 133 -10.62 -1.56 20.37
C GLY A 133 -10.91 -2.58 19.26
N ILE A 134 -10.27 -2.44 18.10
CA ILE A 134 -10.52 -3.27 16.90
C ILE A 134 -9.21 -3.90 16.41
N ILE A 135 -9.24 -5.20 16.14
CA ILE A 135 -8.16 -5.87 15.39
C ILE A 135 -8.43 -5.73 13.88
N THR A 136 -7.39 -5.45 13.09
CA THR A 136 -7.57 -5.26 11.63
C THR A 136 -7.78 -6.58 10.90
N GLY A 137 -8.82 -6.64 10.07
CA GLY A 137 -9.17 -7.84 9.28
C GLY A 137 -8.44 -7.95 7.93
N PHE A 138 -7.69 -6.92 7.55
CA PHE A 138 -7.01 -6.77 6.27
C PHE A 138 -5.62 -7.43 6.22
N GLY A 139 -5.17 -8.03 7.32
CA GLY A 139 -3.93 -8.79 7.40
C GLY A 139 -2.71 -7.99 7.82
N GLY A 140 -2.86 -6.70 8.16
CA GLY A 140 -1.76 -5.83 8.61
C GLY A 140 -0.95 -6.35 9.79
N THR A 141 -1.62 -6.94 10.78
CA THR A 141 -0.98 -7.57 11.96
C THR A 141 -0.12 -8.78 11.60
N GLN A 142 -0.14 -9.22 10.34
CA GLN A 142 0.68 -10.29 9.81
C GLN A 142 1.73 -9.74 8.85
N SER A 143 1.35 -8.92 7.87
CA SER A 143 2.29 -8.43 6.85
C SER A 143 3.28 -7.42 7.42
N VAL A 144 2.81 -6.39 8.13
CA VAL A 144 3.67 -5.29 8.59
C VAL A 144 4.74 -5.77 9.57
N PRO A 145 4.47 -6.61 10.59
CA PRO A 145 5.50 -7.12 11.50
C PRO A 145 6.61 -7.94 10.83
N ARG A 146 6.35 -8.53 9.65
CA ARG A 146 7.40 -9.24 8.88
C ARG A 146 8.30 -8.29 8.08
N MET A 147 7.89 -7.05 7.90
CA MET A 147 8.63 -6.03 7.15
C MET A 147 9.42 -5.09 8.06
N ILE A 148 8.93 -4.85 9.28
CA ILE A 148 9.61 -4.02 10.26
C ILE A 148 10.44 -4.84 11.22
N LYS A 149 11.37 -4.16 11.90
CA LYS A 149 12.11 -4.74 13.03
C LYS A 149 11.12 -5.25 14.09
N SER A 150 11.40 -6.43 14.63
CA SER A 150 10.54 -7.08 15.64
C SER A 150 10.28 -6.18 16.86
N SER A 151 11.28 -5.42 17.30
CA SER A 151 11.15 -4.46 18.41
C SER A 151 10.19 -3.30 18.12
N ALA A 152 10.03 -2.88 16.87
CA ALA A 152 9.15 -1.79 16.48
C ALA A 152 7.68 -2.23 16.36
N ALA A 153 7.41 -3.52 16.11
CA ALA A 153 6.06 -4.02 15.86
C ALA A 153 5.15 -3.90 17.08
N GLY A 154 5.66 -4.25 18.27
CA GLY A 154 4.89 -4.11 19.51
C GLY A 154 4.50 -2.67 19.77
N GLU A 155 5.45 -1.74 19.70
CA GLU A 155 5.18 -0.31 19.87
C GLU A 155 4.16 0.20 18.84
N PHE A 156 4.37 -0.11 17.56
CA PHE A 156 3.53 0.37 16.47
C PHE A 156 2.06 -0.08 16.61
N PHE A 157 1.83 -1.37 16.88
CA PHE A 157 0.47 -1.93 16.95
C PHE A 157 -0.20 -1.74 18.31
N LEU A 158 0.52 -1.91 19.42
CA LEU A 158 -0.08 -1.89 20.76
C LEU A 158 -0.32 -0.47 21.27
N THR A 159 0.51 0.51 20.88
CA THR A 159 0.25 1.91 21.25
C THR A 159 -0.79 2.58 20.34
N GLY A 160 -0.94 2.09 19.10
CA GLY A 160 -1.70 2.79 18.06
C GLY A 160 -1.20 4.21 17.79
N GLY A 161 0.08 4.48 18.05
CA GLY A 161 0.73 5.78 17.86
C GLY A 161 0.76 6.25 16.40
N VAL A 162 1.09 7.52 16.21
CA VAL A 162 1.38 8.09 14.90
C VAL A 162 2.89 8.26 14.78
N PHE A 163 3.45 7.67 13.73
CA PHE A 163 4.88 7.66 13.45
C PHE A 163 5.17 8.41 12.15
N ASP A 164 6.34 9.03 12.06
CA ASP A 164 6.77 9.76 10.87
C ASP A 164 7.52 8.85 9.87
N ALA A 165 7.80 9.39 8.68
CA ALA A 165 8.51 8.68 7.63
C ALA A 165 9.92 8.23 8.07
N GLU A 166 10.61 9.05 8.86
CA GLU A 166 11.95 8.76 9.38
C GLU A 166 11.96 7.54 10.30
N TYR A 167 11.04 7.48 11.26
CA TYR A 167 10.84 6.33 12.11
C TYR A 167 10.52 5.08 11.28
N MET A 168 9.55 5.18 10.36
CA MET A 168 9.12 4.03 9.57
C MET A 168 10.18 3.55 8.58
N HIS A 169 11.09 4.42 8.12
CA HIS A 169 12.25 4.03 7.35
C HIS A 169 13.27 3.28 8.20
N ARG A 170 13.64 3.81 9.37
CA ARG A 170 14.54 3.12 10.31
C ARG A 170 13.99 1.79 10.80
N ALA A 171 12.67 1.67 10.90
CA ALA A 171 11.98 0.44 11.25
C ALA A 171 11.99 -0.60 10.12
N GLY A 172 12.19 -0.20 8.86
CA GLY A 172 12.24 -1.08 7.68
C GLY A 172 10.99 -1.06 6.79
N PHE A 173 9.94 -0.33 7.16
CA PHE A 173 8.71 -0.25 6.38
C PHE A 173 8.89 0.64 5.14
N VAL A 174 9.31 1.89 5.33
CA VAL A 174 9.53 2.83 4.21
C VAL A 174 10.86 2.51 3.53
N THR A 175 10.86 2.33 2.21
CA THR A 175 12.08 2.02 1.45
C THR A 175 12.91 3.25 1.16
N TYR A 176 12.27 4.37 0.81
CA TYR A 176 12.93 5.65 0.54
C TYR A 176 12.14 6.79 1.14
N ILE A 177 12.86 7.76 1.71
CA ILE A 177 12.29 9.04 2.14
C ILE A 177 12.57 10.06 1.04
N ALA A 178 11.53 10.83 0.70
CA ALA A 178 11.61 11.95 -0.21
C ALA A 178 11.42 13.27 0.54
N GLU A 179 12.13 14.32 0.13
CA GLU A 179 12.00 15.65 0.73
C GLU A 179 10.58 16.21 0.55
N ASN A 180 10.01 16.01 -0.64
CA ASN A 180 8.69 16.45 -1.02
C ASN A 180 8.14 15.56 -2.14
N ARG A 181 6.97 15.93 -2.67
CA ARG A 181 6.29 15.17 -3.71
C ARG A 181 7.08 15.05 -5.02
N ASP A 182 7.73 16.12 -5.46
CA ASP A 182 8.51 16.10 -6.70
C ASP A 182 9.73 15.18 -6.56
N ASP A 183 10.38 15.21 -5.40
CA ASP A 183 11.48 14.29 -5.08
C ASP A 183 11.02 12.83 -5.02
N MET A 184 9.84 12.57 -4.44
CA MET A 184 9.23 11.23 -4.44
C MET A 184 9.05 10.70 -5.87
N HIS A 185 8.53 11.54 -6.76
CA HIS A 185 8.36 11.19 -8.17
C HIS A 185 9.69 10.93 -8.88
N LYS A 186 10.75 11.70 -8.56
CA LYS A 186 12.12 11.47 -9.10
C LYS A 186 12.70 10.14 -8.62
N ILE A 187 12.54 9.80 -7.35
CA ILE A 187 13.00 8.51 -6.79
C ILE A 187 12.26 7.36 -7.49
N ALA A 188 10.93 7.46 -7.63
CA ALA A 188 10.13 6.46 -8.33
C ALA A 188 10.57 6.30 -9.79
N GLU A 189 10.80 7.40 -10.50
CA GLU A 189 11.26 7.38 -11.90
C GLU A 189 12.63 6.70 -12.03
N ASN A 190 13.56 6.99 -11.12
CA ASN A 190 14.88 6.34 -11.11
C ASN A 190 14.78 4.82 -10.90
N LEU A 191 13.82 4.35 -10.09
CA LEU A 191 13.53 2.92 -9.95
C LEU A 191 12.94 2.36 -11.26
N CYS A 192 11.98 3.06 -11.86
CA CYS A 192 11.39 2.67 -13.15
C CYS A 192 12.45 2.48 -14.23
N VAL A 193 13.39 3.43 -14.39
CA VAL A 193 14.48 3.35 -15.38
C VAL A 193 15.32 2.08 -15.18
N LYS A 194 15.63 1.71 -13.93
CA LYS A 194 16.42 0.51 -13.62
C LYS A 194 15.64 -0.78 -13.89
N ILE A 195 14.37 -0.82 -13.50
CA ILE A 195 13.50 -2.00 -13.62
C ILE A 195 13.10 -2.23 -15.09
N ASN A 196 12.78 -1.16 -15.82
CA ASN A 196 12.28 -1.25 -17.20
C ASN A 196 13.29 -1.84 -18.20
N ARG A 197 14.59 -1.82 -17.85
CA ARG A 197 15.68 -2.49 -18.60
C ARG A 197 15.68 -4.01 -18.45
N LYS A 198 14.93 -4.59 -17.51
CA LYS A 198 14.88 -6.04 -17.25
C LYS A 198 13.74 -6.70 -18.03
N GLN A 199 13.86 -8.00 -18.27
CA GLN A 199 12.79 -8.79 -18.88
C GLN A 199 11.64 -8.97 -17.87
N ARG A 200 10.38 -8.91 -18.35
CA ARG A 200 9.20 -9.01 -17.48
C ARG A 200 9.12 -10.34 -16.74
N GLY A 201 9.45 -11.45 -17.40
CA GLY A 201 9.50 -12.77 -16.76
C GLY A 201 10.53 -12.84 -15.63
N LEU A 202 11.71 -12.23 -15.83
CA LEU A 202 12.76 -12.18 -14.80
C LEU A 202 12.30 -11.39 -13.56
N ILE A 203 11.64 -10.24 -13.76
CA ILE A 203 11.06 -9.43 -12.68
C ILE A 203 10.06 -10.26 -11.87
N SER A 204 9.10 -10.91 -12.56
CA SER A 204 8.07 -11.73 -11.93
C SER A 204 8.67 -12.88 -11.12
N ASN A 205 9.71 -13.53 -11.64
CA ASN A 205 10.38 -14.64 -10.97
C ASN A 205 11.09 -14.18 -9.70
N PHE A 206 11.83 -13.06 -9.75
CA PHE A 206 12.47 -12.49 -8.56
C PHE A 206 11.42 -12.13 -7.51
N LYS A 207 10.33 -11.46 -7.90
CA LYS A 207 9.26 -11.08 -6.99
C LYS A 207 8.64 -12.30 -6.30
N SER A 208 8.34 -13.36 -7.05
CA SER A 208 7.82 -14.61 -6.47
C SER A 208 8.82 -15.30 -5.53
N SER A 209 10.12 -15.25 -5.82
CA SER A 209 11.17 -15.87 -4.99
C SER A 209 11.45 -15.12 -3.68
N LEU A 210 11.18 -13.82 -3.64
CA LEU A 210 11.36 -12.97 -2.46
C LEU A 210 10.12 -12.94 -1.54
N ASP A 211 9.02 -13.55 -1.98
CA ASP A 211 7.78 -13.62 -1.20
C ASP A 211 7.92 -14.64 -0.06
N VAL A 212 8.45 -14.17 1.06
CA VAL A 212 8.63 -14.94 2.31
C VAL A 212 7.31 -15.25 3.04
N SER A 213 6.16 -14.81 2.52
CA SER A 213 4.85 -15.23 3.07
C SER A 213 4.54 -16.69 2.76
N LYS A 214 5.18 -17.23 1.71
CA LYS A 214 5.31 -18.67 1.48
C LYS A 214 6.48 -19.11 2.32
N GLY A 215 6.23 -19.75 3.47
CA GLY A 215 7.31 -20.24 4.33
C GLY A 215 8.35 -21.04 3.54
N LEU A 216 9.61 -20.98 3.97
CA LEU A 216 10.62 -21.93 3.49
C LEU A 216 10.12 -23.32 3.88
N ILE A 217 9.75 -24.12 2.88
CA ILE A 217 9.37 -25.54 3.05
C ILE A 217 10.61 -26.31 3.45
#